data_AF-A0A2V7G0I8-F1
#
_entry.id   AF-A0A2V7G0I8-F1
#
_cell.length_a   1.000
_cell.length_b   1.000
_cell.length_c   1.000
_cell.angle_alpha   90.00
_cell.angle_beta   90.00
_cell.angle_gamma   90.00
#
_symmetry.space_group_name_H-M   'P 1'
#
loop_
_entity.id
_entity.type
_entity.pdbx_description
1 polymer ?
#
loop_
_entity_poly.entity_id
_entity_poly.type
_entity_poly.pdbx_seq_one_letter_code
_entity_poly.pdbx_strand_id
1 'polypeptide(L)'
;MRLPVAPATATARLWLAAVASAAVIGGAYLLESHGRTWAAAGLVAAGVAAGAARFLASSRADRRYAKVLEHEVATQTRSLVDSLAATADAERHLRLVMDAVPDAIAVLDRDGRVIDLNESAKRLLAAPPNAGAGRSVFASLEADAAATVRERLAAAFRGEVQRFEVAGRRED
;
A
#
# COMPACT_ATOMS: atom_id res chain seq x y z
N MET A 1 -24.90 9.26 -1.63
CA MET A 1 -25.42 10.09 -2.74
C MET A 1 -24.32 10.22 -3.79
N ARG A 2 -24.28 9.31 -4.76
CA ARG A 2 -23.23 9.20 -5.80
C ARG A 2 -23.82 9.73 -7.11
N LEU A 3 -23.21 10.76 -7.69
CA LEU A 3 -23.56 11.27 -9.02
C LEU A 3 -23.12 10.26 -10.10
N PRO A 4 -23.95 9.97 -11.12
CA PRO A 4 -23.55 9.12 -12.24
C PRO A 4 -22.65 9.91 -13.19
N VAL A 5 -21.36 9.58 -13.23
CA VAL A 5 -20.43 10.08 -14.23
C VAL A 5 -20.67 9.27 -15.52
N ALA A 6 -21.50 9.81 -16.41
CA ALA A 6 -21.72 9.22 -17.73
C ALA A 6 -20.38 9.21 -18.52
N PRO A 7 -20.03 8.10 -19.19
CA PRO A 7 -18.77 8.01 -19.92
C PRO A 7 -18.80 8.99 -21.11
N ALA A 8 -17.85 9.93 -21.12
CA ALA A 8 -17.65 10.96 -22.16
C ALA A 8 -17.45 10.38 -23.59
N THR A 9 -17.33 9.06 -23.72
CA THR A 9 -17.22 8.34 -24.99
C THR A 9 -18.55 8.21 -25.73
N ALA A 10 -19.70 8.26 -25.04
CA ALA A 10 -21.02 8.12 -25.66
C ALA A 10 -21.44 9.41 -26.38
N THR A 11 -21.22 10.57 -25.74
CA THR A 11 -21.52 11.88 -26.33
C THR A 11 -20.62 12.17 -27.52
N ALA A 12 -19.34 11.78 -27.47
CA ALA A 12 -18.39 11.93 -28.57
C ALA A 12 -18.78 11.11 -29.82
N ARG A 13 -19.32 9.90 -29.65
CA ARG A 13 -19.80 9.06 -30.77
C ARG A 13 -21.05 9.63 -31.42
N LEU A 14 -21.94 10.24 -30.62
CA LEU A 14 -23.15 10.90 -31.11
C LEU A 14 -22.81 12.13 -31.98
N TRP A 15 -21.86 12.96 -31.54
CA TRP A 15 -21.41 14.10 -32.32
C TRP A 15 -20.73 13.69 -33.63
N LEU A 16 -19.95 12.61 -33.65
CA LEU A 16 -19.34 12.07 -34.87
C LEU A 16 -20.36 11.56 -35.88
N ALA A 17 -21.38 10.84 -35.41
CA ALA A 17 -22.48 10.38 -36.26
C ALA A 17 -23.27 11.57 -36.84
N ALA A 18 -23.50 12.62 -36.03
CA ALA A 18 -24.18 13.83 -36.48
C ALA A 18 -23.40 14.61 -37.55
N VAL A 19 -22.07 14.77 -37.39
CA VAL A 19 -21.22 15.45 -38.37
C VAL A 19 -21.09 14.64 -39.67
N ALA A 20 -20.94 13.32 -39.58
CA ALA A 20 -20.91 12.46 -40.76
C ALA A 20 -22.25 12.49 -41.52
N SER A 21 -23.38 12.49 -40.80
CA SER A 21 -24.71 12.57 -41.41
C SER A 21 -24.94 13.93 -42.07
N ALA A 22 -24.52 15.02 -41.44
CA ALA A 22 -24.60 16.37 -42.04
C ALA A 22 -23.74 16.50 -43.31
N ALA A 23 -22.58 15.83 -43.35
CA ALA A 23 -21.72 15.81 -44.54
C ALA A 23 -22.34 15.00 -45.69
N VAL A 24 -22.99 13.87 -45.40
CA VAL A 24 -23.70 13.06 -46.40
C VAL A 24 -24.93 13.79 -46.93
N ILE A 25 -25.72 14.41 -46.05
CA ILE A 25 -26.91 15.18 -46.43
C ILE A 25 -26.51 16.42 -47.23
N GLY A 26 -25.46 17.14 -46.82
CA GLY A 26 -24.94 18.29 -47.56
C GLY A 26 -24.33 17.93 -48.92
N GLY A 27 -23.71 16.76 -49.05
CA GLY A 27 -23.23 16.24 -50.33
C GLY A 27 -24.35 15.81 -51.27
N ALA A 28 -25.41 15.19 -50.74
CA ALA A 28 -26.58 14.77 -51.52
C ALA A 28 -27.41 15.97 -52.03
N TYR A 29 -27.61 16.99 -51.19
CA TYR A 29 -28.32 18.22 -51.58
C TYR A 29 -27.59 19.01 -52.68
N LEU A 30 -26.26 18.90 -52.76
CA LEU A 30 -25.45 19.59 -53.76
C LEU A 30 -25.47 18.91 -55.14
N LEU A 31 -25.88 17.64 -55.23
CA LEU A 31 -25.99 16.92 -56.51
C LEU A 31 -27.28 17.25 -57.26
N GLU A 32 -28.33 17.71 -56.57
CA GLU A 32 -29.64 17.98 -57.18
C GLU A 32 -29.75 19.39 -57.80
N SER A 33 -28.93 20.37 -57.39
CA SER A 33 -28.99 21.74 -57.91
C SER A 33 -27.81 22.10 -58.83
N HIS A 34 -27.98 21.85 -60.13
CA HIS A 34 -27.30 22.46 -61.29
C HIS A 34 -25.80 22.84 -61.18
N GLY A 35 -24.98 22.08 -61.93
CA GLY A 35 -23.81 22.51 -62.71
C GLY A 35 -22.93 23.67 -62.19
N ARG A 36 -21.81 23.29 -61.56
CA ARG A 36 -20.52 24.03 -61.47
C ARG A 36 -20.08 24.56 -60.09
N THR A 37 -19.88 23.68 -59.09
CA THR A 37 -19.03 23.99 -57.91
C THR A 37 -18.32 22.76 -57.30
N TRP A 38 -17.42 22.10 -58.05
CA TRP A 38 -16.52 21.07 -57.47
C TRP A 38 -15.68 21.61 -56.29
N ALA A 39 -15.51 22.93 -56.20
CA ALA A 39 -14.83 23.61 -55.12
C ALA A 39 -15.55 23.52 -53.76
N ALA A 40 -16.88 23.52 -53.74
CA ALA A 40 -17.66 23.47 -52.48
C ALA A 40 -17.63 22.06 -51.87
N ALA A 41 -17.74 21.02 -52.70
CA ALA A 41 -17.59 19.63 -52.27
C ALA A 41 -16.17 19.34 -51.74
N GLY A 42 -15.13 19.94 -52.35
CA GLY A 42 -13.75 19.79 -51.90
C GLY A 42 -13.50 20.33 -50.48
N LEU A 43 -14.10 21.47 -50.12
CA LEU A 43 -13.94 22.08 -48.80
C LEU A 43 -14.58 21.25 -47.68
N VAL A 44 -15.76 20.69 -47.91
CA VAL A 44 -16.43 19.81 -46.94
C VAL A 44 -15.63 18.52 -46.74
N ALA A 45 -15.16 17.91 -47.82
CA ALA A 45 -14.32 16.72 -47.76
C ALA A 45 -13.00 16.98 -47.00
N ALA A 46 -12.36 18.13 -47.25
CA ALA A 46 -11.14 18.54 -46.55
C ALA A 46 -11.37 18.77 -45.04
N GLY A 47 -12.50 19.37 -44.66
CA GLY A 47 -12.87 19.58 -43.25
C GLY A 47 -13.11 18.26 -42.51
N VAL A 48 -13.83 17.32 -43.13
CA VAL A 48 -14.06 15.98 -42.57
C VAL A 48 -12.75 15.20 -42.47
N ALA A 49 -11.89 15.24 -43.49
CA ALA A 49 -10.60 14.59 -43.47
C ALA A 49 -9.67 15.16 -42.38
N ALA A 50 -9.65 16.49 -42.21
CA ALA A 50 -8.89 17.16 -41.16
C ALA A 50 -9.40 16.79 -39.76
N GLY A 51 -10.73 16.74 -39.57
CA GLY A 51 -11.37 16.30 -38.33
C GLY A 51 -11.05 14.83 -38.01
N ALA A 52 -11.18 13.94 -38.99
CA ALA A 52 -10.86 12.52 -38.86
C ALA A 52 -9.36 12.30 -38.57
N ALA A 53 -8.47 13.04 -39.23
CA ALA A 53 -7.03 12.98 -38.98
C ALA A 53 -6.67 13.44 -37.56
N ARG A 54 -7.26 14.55 -37.09
CA ARG A 54 -7.07 15.03 -35.70
C ARG A 54 -7.63 14.04 -34.68
N PHE A 55 -8.77 13.43 -34.98
CA PHE A 55 -9.41 12.43 -34.11
C PHE A 55 -8.62 11.11 -34.03
N LEU A 56 -8.09 10.63 -35.16
CA LEU A 56 -7.20 9.48 -35.19
C LEU A 56 -5.90 9.76 -34.42
N ALA A 57 -5.38 10.99 -34.51
CA ALA A 57 -4.24 11.44 -33.73
C ALA A 57 -4.54 11.50 -32.22
N SER A 58 -5.72 11.99 -31.80
CA SER A 58 -6.10 12.06 -30.37
C SER A 58 -6.27 10.68 -29.74
N SER A 59 -6.71 9.67 -30.50
CA SER A 59 -6.83 8.27 -30.01
C SER A 59 -5.49 7.60 -29.65
N ARG A 60 -4.36 8.12 -30.17
CA ARG A 60 -3.03 7.58 -29.87
C ARG A 60 -2.45 8.10 -28.56
N ALA A 61 -2.94 9.22 -28.04
CA ALA A 61 -2.44 9.84 -26.82
C ALA A 61 -2.86 9.03 -25.57
N ASP A 62 -4.10 8.56 -25.50
CA ASP A 62 -4.63 7.84 -24.33
C ASP A 62 -3.91 6.51 -24.03
N ARG A 63 -3.46 5.78 -25.07
CA ARG A 63 -2.75 4.50 -24.87
C ARG A 63 -1.36 4.67 -24.27
N ARG A 64 -0.73 5.84 -24.42
CA ARG A 64 0.58 6.12 -23.82
C ARG A 64 0.45 6.38 -22.32
N TYR A 65 -0.60 7.06 -21.88
CA TYR A 65 -0.86 7.30 -20.45
C TYR A 65 -1.21 6.02 -19.70
N ALA A 66 -2.01 5.13 -20.30
CA ALA A 66 -2.32 3.84 -19.70
C ALA A 66 -1.06 3.00 -19.44
N LYS A 67 -0.14 2.91 -20.41
CA LYS A 67 1.09 2.11 -20.27
C LYS A 67 2.10 2.69 -19.29
N VAL A 68 2.25 4.02 -19.25
CA VAL A 68 3.17 4.67 -18.30
C VAL A 68 2.66 4.49 -16.87
N LEU A 69 1.36 4.64 -16.65
CA LEU A 69 0.73 4.44 -15.34
C LEU A 69 0.81 2.97 -14.87
N GLU A 70 0.59 2.01 -15.78
CA GLU A 70 0.73 0.59 -15.48
C GLU A 70 2.16 0.23 -15.03
N HIS A 71 3.18 0.76 -15.70
CA HIS A 71 4.57 0.51 -15.33
C HIS A 71 4.95 1.15 -14.00
N GLU A 72 4.44 2.35 -13.71
CA GLU A 72 4.71 3.02 -12.45
C GLU A 72 4.06 2.30 -11.27
N VAL A 73 2.80 1.88 -11.40
CA VAL A 73 2.09 1.08 -10.38
C VAL A 73 2.76 -0.28 -10.19
N ALA A 74 3.19 -0.95 -11.26
CA ALA A 74 3.88 -2.23 -11.16
C ALA A 74 5.22 -2.10 -10.44
N THR A 75 5.97 -1.02 -10.72
CA THR A 75 7.27 -0.75 -10.07
C THR A 75 7.09 -0.41 -8.59
N GLN A 76 6.10 0.43 -8.26
CA GLN A 76 5.82 0.82 -6.88
C GLN A 76 5.34 -0.38 -6.06
N THR A 77 4.47 -1.21 -6.62
CA THR A 77 3.98 -2.42 -5.96
C THR A 77 5.11 -3.40 -5.69
N ARG A 78 6.00 -3.62 -6.67
CA ARG A 78 7.17 -4.49 -6.50
C ARG A 78 8.09 -3.98 -5.40
N SER A 79 8.40 -2.69 -5.39
CA SER A 79 9.23 -2.06 -4.35
C SER A 79 8.63 -2.20 -2.95
N LEU A 80 7.32 -1.99 -2.81
CA LEU A 80 6.63 -2.16 -1.53
C LEU A 80 6.65 -3.62 -1.05
N VAL A 81 6.37 -4.57 -1.94
CA VAL A 81 6.40 -6.00 -1.61
C VAL A 81 7.81 -6.44 -1.22
N ASP A 82 8.84 -5.97 -1.94
CA ASP A 82 10.24 -6.30 -1.66
C ASP A 82 10.67 -5.74 -0.29
N SER A 83 10.26 -4.50 0.05
CA SER A 83 10.53 -3.89 1.36
C SER A 83 9.83 -4.65 2.50
N LEU A 84 8.56 -5.01 2.32
CA LEU A 84 7.82 -5.80 3.30
C LEU A 84 8.44 -7.18 3.51
N ALA A 85 8.83 -7.86 2.43
CA ALA A 85 9.50 -9.15 2.50
C ALA A 85 10.84 -9.04 3.27
N ALA A 86 11.65 -8.03 2.96
CA ALA A 86 12.91 -7.80 3.66
C ALA A 86 12.71 -7.54 5.17
N THR A 87 11.69 -6.76 5.54
CA THR A 87 11.36 -6.53 6.96
C THR A 87 10.89 -7.81 7.66
N ALA A 88 10.02 -8.59 7.02
CA ALA A 88 9.50 -9.83 7.59
C ALA A 88 10.61 -10.89 7.76
N ASP A 89 11.53 -10.99 6.82
CA ASP A 89 12.68 -11.89 6.91
C ASP A 89 13.63 -11.47 8.04
N ALA A 90 13.89 -10.17 8.20
CA ALA A 90 14.70 -9.65 9.29
C ALA A 90 14.06 -9.92 10.66
N GLU A 91 12.76 -9.66 10.81
CA GLU A 91 12.02 -9.97 12.04
C GLU A 91 12.02 -11.47 12.34
N ARG A 92 11.81 -12.32 11.33
CA ARG A 92 11.86 -13.77 11.48
C ARG A 92 13.24 -14.23 11.91
N HIS A 93 14.29 -13.70 11.30
CA HIS A 93 15.67 -14.04 11.67
C HIS A 93 15.95 -13.63 13.12
N LEU A 94 15.58 -12.42 13.53
CA LEU A 94 15.74 -11.96 14.91
C LEU A 94 15.01 -12.88 15.90
N ARG A 95 13.76 -13.27 15.61
CA ARG A 95 13.01 -14.21 16.45
C ARG A 95 13.71 -15.57 16.56
N LEU A 96 14.16 -16.13 15.44
CA LEU A 96 14.88 -17.40 15.44
C LEU A 96 16.18 -17.34 16.24
N VAL A 97 16.93 -16.26 16.15
CA VAL A 97 18.16 -16.06 16.93
C VAL A 97 17.82 -15.99 18.42
N MET A 98 16.81 -15.20 18.80
CA MET A 98 16.38 -15.07 20.20
C MET A 98 15.87 -16.41 20.77
N ASP A 99 15.16 -17.21 19.98
CA ASP A 99 14.62 -18.51 20.38
C ASP A 99 15.67 -19.62 20.44
N ALA A 100 16.77 -19.49 19.68
CA ALA A 100 17.88 -20.43 19.73
C ALA A 100 18.75 -20.27 20.98
N VAL A 101 18.68 -19.12 21.67
CA VAL A 101 19.43 -18.87 22.90
C VAL A 101 18.79 -19.67 24.06
N PRO A 102 19.56 -20.51 24.77
CA PRO A 102 19.03 -21.30 25.89
C PRO A 102 18.70 -20.44 27.12
N ASP A 103 19.26 -19.23 27.20
CA ASP A 103 18.98 -18.28 28.26
C ASP A 103 17.59 -17.63 28.08
N ALA A 104 16.89 -17.42 29.18
CA ALA A 104 15.61 -16.72 29.18
C ALA A 104 15.83 -15.22 28.94
N ILE A 105 15.27 -14.70 27.84
CA ILE A 105 15.32 -13.27 27.50
C ILE A 105 13.91 -12.68 27.49
N ALA A 106 13.74 -11.60 28.24
CA ALA A 106 12.50 -10.83 28.31
C ALA A 106 12.78 -9.36 27.96
N VAL A 107 11.94 -8.78 27.10
CA VAL A 107 11.96 -7.35 26.78
C VAL A 107 10.88 -6.68 27.62
N LEU A 108 11.26 -5.65 28.37
CA LEU A 108 10.39 -4.96 29.32
C LEU A 108 10.27 -3.47 28.97
N ASP A 109 9.13 -2.86 29.28
CA ASP A 109 8.97 -1.41 29.29
C ASP A 109 9.49 -0.79 30.60
N ARG A 110 9.43 0.56 30.67
CA ARG A 110 9.85 1.35 31.83
C ARG A 110 9.09 1.04 33.13
N ASP A 111 7.88 0.52 33.00
CA ASP A 111 6.99 0.15 34.10
C ASP A 111 7.10 -1.34 34.43
N GLY A 112 8.06 -2.05 33.83
CA GLY A 112 8.32 -3.48 34.00
C GLY A 112 7.25 -4.38 33.40
N ARG A 113 6.50 -3.91 32.39
CA ARG A 113 5.58 -4.73 31.61
C ARG A 113 6.34 -5.44 30.51
N VAL A 114 6.02 -6.71 30.32
CA VAL A 114 6.59 -7.53 29.25
C VAL A 114 6.07 -7.04 27.90
N ILE A 115 7.01 -6.74 27.00
CA ILE A 115 6.80 -6.41 25.58
C ILE A 115 6.97 -7.67 24.73
N ASP A 116 8.00 -8.47 25.02
CA ASP A 116 8.32 -9.69 24.28
C ASP A 116 9.09 -10.71 25.14
N LEU A 117 8.98 -12.00 24.80
CA LEU A 117 9.65 -13.14 25.45
C LEU A 117 10.15 -14.12 24.40
N ASN A 118 11.40 -14.59 24.51
CA ASN A 118 11.86 -15.73 23.73
C ASN A 118 11.23 -17.05 24.23
N GLU A 119 11.31 -18.11 23.43
CA GLU A 119 10.77 -19.43 23.80
C GLU A 119 11.30 -19.96 25.14
N SER A 120 12.59 -19.74 25.43
CA SER A 120 13.22 -20.12 26.69
C SER A 120 12.58 -19.41 27.89
N ALA A 121 12.32 -18.10 27.79
CA ALA A 121 11.64 -17.32 28.83
C ALA A 121 10.18 -17.73 29.01
N LYS A 122 9.45 -18.03 27.93
CA LYS A 122 8.05 -18.53 28.03
C LYS A 122 7.98 -19.82 28.83
N ARG A 123 8.91 -20.75 28.60
CA ARG A 123 9.00 -22.02 29.34
C ARG A 123 9.36 -21.82 30.81
N LEU A 124 10.30 -20.91 31.10
CA LEU A 124 10.74 -20.60 32.46
C LEU A 124 9.62 -19.94 33.28
N LEU A 125 8.96 -18.94 32.69
CA LEU A 125 7.93 -18.14 33.35
C LEU A 125 6.54 -18.80 33.35
N ALA A 126 6.41 -20.00 32.78
CA ALA A 126 5.13 -20.68 32.55
C ALA A 126 4.07 -19.76 31.89
N ALA A 127 4.53 -18.82 31.07
CA ALA A 127 3.66 -17.83 30.45
C ALA A 127 2.86 -18.52 29.33
N PRO A 128 1.51 -18.38 29.28
CA PRO A 128 0.77 -18.92 28.15
C PRO A 128 1.24 -18.24 26.86
N PRO A 129 1.13 -18.92 25.70
CA PRO A 129 1.68 -18.44 24.43
C PRO A 129 1.22 -17.03 24.00
N ASN A 130 0.13 -16.53 24.60
CA ASN A 130 -0.46 -15.21 24.36
C ASN A 130 -0.29 -14.20 25.52
N ALA A 131 0.45 -14.52 26.58
CA ALA A 131 0.65 -13.63 27.74
C ALA A 131 1.76 -12.58 27.57
N GLY A 132 2.40 -12.53 26.39
CA GLY A 132 3.59 -11.72 26.14
C GLY A 132 3.39 -10.20 26.22
N ALA A 133 2.15 -9.70 26.22
CA ALA A 133 1.89 -8.26 26.23
C ALA A 133 1.17 -7.82 27.51
N GLY A 134 1.87 -7.03 28.33
CA GLY A 134 1.26 -6.23 29.39
C GLY A 134 1.27 -6.80 30.81
N ARG A 135 1.66 -8.06 31.01
CA ARG A 135 1.89 -8.62 32.36
C ARG A 135 3.13 -7.93 32.97
N SER A 136 3.02 -7.51 34.22
CA SER A 136 4.16 -6.96 34.96
C SER A 136 5.04 -8.10 35.45
N VAL A 137 6.36 -8.02 35.19
CA VAL A 137 7.35 -8.99 35.69
C VAL A 137 7.38 -9.01 37.23
N PHE A 138 7.00 -7.90 37.88
CA PHE A 138 6.97 -7.78 39.33
C PHE A 138 5.89 -8.63 40.00
N ALA A 139 4.86 -9.05 39.26
CA ALA A 139 3.78 -9.87 39.81
C ALA A 139 4.25 -11.29 40.21
N SER A 140 5.34 -11.77 39.61
CA SER A 140 5.91 -13.10 39.88
C SER A 140 7.05 -13.06 40.91
N LEU A 141 7.37 -11.89 41.45
CA LEU A 141 8.44 -11.67 42.42
C LEU A 141 7.87 -11.40 43.80
N GLU A 142 8.59 -11.81 44.85
CA GLU A 142 8.28 -11.40 46.22
C GLU A 142 8.46 -9.88 46.39
N ALA A 143 7.81 -9.28 47.39
CA ALA A 143 7.78 -7.82 47.55
C ALA A 143 9.17 -7.18 47.62
N ASP A 144 10.09 -7.80 48.38
CA ASP A 144 11.47 -7.33 48.56
C ASP A 144 12.29 -7.50 47.27
N ALA A 145 12.13 -8.62 46.57
CA ALA A 145 12.75 -8.86 45.28
C ALA A 145 12.25 -7.87 44.23
N ALA A 146 10.93 -7.63 44.17
CA ALA A 146 10.31 -6.69 43.24
C ALA A 146 10.79 -5.25 43.45
N ALA A 147 11.01 -4.82 44.70
CA ALA A 147 11.60 -3.51 45.00
C ALA A 147 13.03 -3.40 44.45
N THR A 148 13.85 -4.43 44.67
CA THR A 148 15.21 -4.50 44.14
C THR A 148 15.23 -4.48 42.61
N VAL A 149 14.38 -5.28 41.95
CA VAL A 149 14.29 -5.31 40.48
C VAL A 149 13.84 -3.96 39.93
N ARG A 150 12.88 -3.27 40.58
CA ARG A 150 12.43 -1.92 40.15
C ARG A 150 13.58 -0.92 40.17
N GLU A 151 14.35 -0.88 41.23
CA GLU A 151 15.50 0.03 41.35
C GLU A 151 16.55 -0.25 40.27
N ARG A 152 16.88 -1.53 40.07
CA ARG A 152 17.85 -1.96 39.06
C ARG A 152 17.35 -1.71 37.64
N LEU A 153 16.07 -1.96 37.37
CA LEU A 153 15.45 -1.66 36.08
C LEU A 153 15.51 -0.15 35.79
N ALA A 154 15.20 0.69 36.78
CA ALA A 154 15.31 2.14 36.65
C ALA A 154 16.75 2.60 36.37
N ALA A 155 17.76 1.92 36.93
CA ALA A 155 19.17 2.16 36.61
C ALA A 155 19.53 1.71 35.18
N ALA A 156 19.02 0.55 34.74
CA ALA A 156 19.20 0.07 33.37
C ALA A 156 18.65 1.04 32.32
N PHE A 157 17.51 1.66 32.57
CA PHE A 157 16.95 2.69 31.68
C PHE A 157 17.78 3.98 31.61
N ARG A 158 18.71 4.21 32.53
CA ARG A 158 19.70 5.32 32.44
C ARG A 158 20.92 4.94 31.59
N GLY A 159 20.95 3.75 31.01
CA GLY A 159 22.04 3.25 30.17
C GLY A 159 23.10 2.43 30.92
N GLU A 160 22.90 2.16 32.21
CA GLU A 160 23.84 1.41 33.04
C GLU A 160 23.47 -0.08 33.06
N VAL A 161 24.30 -0.96 32.50
CA VAL A 161 24.06 -2.41 32.57
C VAL A 161 24.07 -2.88 34.02
N GLN A 162 22.96 -3.46 34.48
CA GLN A 162 22.82 -4.01 35.83
C GLN A 162 22.88 -5.54 35.79
N ARG A 163 23.60 -6.13 36.75
CA ARG A 163 23.57 -7.57 37.02
C ARG A 163 23.26 -7.77 38.49
N PHE A 164 22.28 -8.61 38.78
CA PHE A 164 21.84 -8.91 40.15
C PHE A 164 21.20 -10.29 40.18
N GLU A 165 21.11 -10.86 41.37
CA GLU A 165 20.43 -12.12 41.63
C GLU A 165 19.17 -11.84 42.45
N VAL A 166 18.05 -12.42 42.05
CA VAL A 166 16.77 -12.29 42.75
C VAL A 166 16.10 -13.66 42.82
N ALA A 167 15.51 -13.95 43.98
CA ALA A 167 14.67 -15.11 44.13
C ALA A 167 13.37 -14.89 43.33
N GLY A 168 13.13 -15.76 42.35
CA GLY A 168 11.88 -15.81 41.59
C GLY A 168 10.96 -16.89 42.12
N ARG A 169 9.64 -16.62 42.14
CA ARG A 169 8.63 -17.65 42.42
C ARG A 169 8.07 -18.16 41.09
N ARG A 170 8.04 -19.49 40.93
CA ARG A 170 7.28 -20.14 39.86
C ARG A 170 5.84 -20.34 40.35
N GLU A 171 4.86 -19.88 39.57
CA GLU A 171 3.47 -20.31 39.76
C GLU A 171 3.36 -21.73 39.20
N ASP A 172 3.27 -22.73 40.09
CA ASP A 172 2.95 -24.12 39.75
C ASP A 172 1.43 -24.31 39.60
#